data_AF-A0A259S2I9-F1
#
_entry.id   AF-A0A259S2I9-F1
#
_cell.length_a   1.000
_cell.length_b   1.000
_cell.length_c   1.000
_cell.angle_alpha   90.00
_cell.angle_beta   90.00
_cell.angle_gamma   90.00
#
_symmetry.space_group_name_H-M   'P 1'
#
loop_
_entity.id
_entity.type
_entity.pdbx_description
1 polymer ?
#
loop_
_entity_poly.entity_id
_entity_poly.type
_entity_poly.pdbx_seq_one_letter_code
_entity_poly.pdbx_strand_id
1 'polypeptide(L)'
;IGVTRIQYDRQILTFQLAGPGVDIVAAVLTPLMVLGVLAVVALALWKLRAGASARRLLPATMLALVAILIACSKVGSPQFQVWMLAPLVLWCLFDGPRVGIPAILVLADYALTQAVYPVVYDQLLAAEALPIALLSARNILVVVICVIAIRAIVRTPVRRPSSLAVALPETRRS
;
A
#
# COMPACT_ATOMS: atom_id res chain seq x y z
N ILE A 1 -7.80 12.04 -25.16
CA ILE A 1 -7.94 10.60 -24.82
C ILE A 1 -8.57 10.57 -23.45
N GLY A 2 -9.89 10.51 -23.36
CA GLY A 2 -10.62 10.84 -22.15
C GLY A 2 -11.90 10.04 -22.03
N VAL A 3 -12.31 9.83 -20.78
CA VAL A 3 -13.56 9.17 -20.43
C VAL A 3 -14.72 9.83 -21.19
N THR A 4 -15.50 9.02 -21.89
CA THR A 4 -16.58 9.49 -22.77
C THR A 4 -17.96 9.47 -22.10
N ARG A 5 -18.15 8.67 -21.04
CA ARG A 5 -19.41 8.60 -20.30
C ARG A 5 -19.19 8.04 -18.89
N ILE A 6 -19.92 8.55 -17.91
CA ILE A 6 -20.04 7.93 -16.58
C ILE A 6 -21.35 7.14 -16.57
N GLN A 7 -21.31 5.84 -16.30
CA GLN A 7 -22.48 4.95 -16.30
C GLN A 7 -22.59 4.24 -14.96
N TYR A 8 -23.81 4.05 -14.47
CA TYR A 8 -24.03 3.27 -13.26
C TYR A 8 -24.13 1.78 -13.60
N ASP A 9 -23.17 0.98 -13.13
CA ASP A 9 -23.19 -0.48 -13.26
C ASP A 9 -24.02 -1.08 -12.12
N ARG A 10 -25.07 -1.83 -12.47
CA ARG A 10 -25.97 -2.49 -11.51
C ARG A 10 -25.44 -3.83 -10.98
N GLN A 11 -24.44 -4.44 -11.61
CA GLN A 11 -23.82 -5.67 -11.13
C GLN A 11 -22.91 -5.42 -9.93
N ILE A 12 -22.18 -4.29 -9.94
CA ILE A 12 -21.29 -3.89 -8.83
C ILE A 12 -21.74 -2.62 -8.10
N LEU A 13 -22.93 -2.09 -8.44
CA LEU A 13 -23.59 -0.95 -7.80
C LEU A 13 -22.70 0.31 -7.70
N THR A 14 -21.97 0.62 -8.77
CA THR A 14 -21.01 1.73 -8.79
C THR A 14 -21.00 2.50 -10.11
N PHE A 15 -20.51 3.74 -10.09
CA PHE A 15 -20.28 4.51 -11.30
C PHE A 15 -18.99 4.06 -11.98
N GLN A 16 -19.11 3.68 -13.24
CA GLN A 16 -18.01 3.27 -14.11
C GLN A 16 -17.75 4.33 -15.17
N LEU A 17 -16.47 4.50 -15.48
CA LEU A 17 -16.00 5.33 -16.57
C LEU A 17 -16.04 4.46 -17.83
N ALA A 18 -16.72 4.91 -18.88
CA ALA A 18 -16.70 4.28 -20.19
C ALA A 18 -15.91 5.16 -21.16
N GLY A 19 -14.90 4.58 -21.81
CA GLY A 19 -14.10 5.27 -22.81
C GLY A 19 -12.97 4.41 -23.38
N PRO A 20 -12.34 4.84 -24.49
CA PRO A 20 -11.26 4.09 -25.13
C PRO A 20 -10.14 3.76 -24.14
N GLY A 21 -9.79 2.48 -24.02
CA GLY A 21 -8.72 2.00 -23.13
C GLY A 21 -9.13 1.71 -21.69
N VAL A 22 -10.33 2.11 -21.24
CA VAL A 22 -10.80 1.80 -19.88
C VAL A 22 -10.98 0.30 -19.67
N ASP A 23 -11.49 -0.42 -20.67
CA ASP A 23 -11.64 -1.88 -20.60
C ASP A 23 -10.30 -2.60 -20.48
N ILE A 24 -9.26 -2.11 -21.17
CA ILE A 24 -7.91 -2.65 -21.09
C ILE A 24 -7.33 -2.42 -19.69
N VAL A 25 -7.44 -1.18 -19.18
CA VAL A 25 -7.00 -0.88 -17.82
C VAL A 25 -7.74 -1.77 -16.82
N ALA A 26 -9.07 -1.84 -16.91
CA ALA A 26 -9.89 -2.68 -16.05
C ALA A 26 -9.51 -4.17 -16.14
N ALA A 27 -9.16 -4.68 -17.33
CA ALA A 27 -8.72 -6.06 -17.51
C ALA A 27 -7.34 -6.32 -16.86
N VAL A 28 -6.43 -5.35 -16.89
CA VAL A 28 -5.06 -5.48 -16.36
C VAL A 28 -4.99 -5.32 -14.84
N LEU A 29 -5.88 -4.54 -14.22
CA LEU A 29 -5.86 -4.28 -12.78
C LEU A 29 -5.93 -5.56 -11.94
N THR A 30 -6.76 -6.54 -12.32
CA THR A 30 -6.90 -7.79 -11.56
C THR A 30 -5.64 -8.67 -11.62
N PRO A 31 -5.07 -8.99 -12.79
CA PRO A 31 -3.76 -9.65 -12.89
C PRO A 31 -2.65 -8.89 -12.15
N LEU A 32 -2.60 -7.56 -12.30
CA LEU A 32 -1.60 -6.72 -11.64
C LEU A 32 -1.71 -6.82 -10.11
N MET A 33 -2.93 -6.83 -9.57
CA MET A 33 -3.19 -7.02 -8.15
C MET A 33 -2.63 -8.35 -7.66
N VAL A 34 -2.94 -9.44 -8.36
CA VAL A 34 -2.47 -10.80 -8.00
C VAL A 34 -0.94 -10.84 -8.00
N LEU A 35 -0.31 -10.35 -9.07
CA LEU A 35 1.14 -10.31 -9.17
C LEU A 35 1.78 -9.45 -8.07
N GLY A 36 1.20 -8.29 -7.77
CA GLY A 36 1.66 -7.41 -6.70
C GLY A 36 1.59 -8.06 -5.32
N VAL A 37 0.46 -8.71 -5.01
CA VAL A 37 0.29 -9.46 -3.75
C VAL A 37 1.32 -10.58 -3.65
N LEU A 38 1.47 -11.39 -4.70
CA LEU A 38 2.45 -12.48 -4.72
C LEU A 38 3.88 -11.96 -4.55
N ALA A 39 4.23 -10.85 -5.20
CA ALA A 39 5.55 -10.24 -5.08
C ALA A 39 5.84 -9.74 -3.65
N VAL A 40 4.88 -9.08 -3.00
CA VAL A 40 5.04 -8.60 -1.61
C VAL A 40 5.15 -9.77 -0.63
N VAL A 41 4.30 -10.80 -0.78
CA VAL A 41 4.36 -12.01 0.04
C VAL A 41 5.69 -12.73 -0.15
N ALA A 42 6.13 -12.95 -1.39
CA ALA A 42 7.40 -13.59 -1.68
C ALA A 42 8.58 -12.81 -1.10
N LEU A 43 8.59 -11.48 -1.22
CA LEU A 43 9.61 -10.61 -0.65
C LEU A 43 9.65 -10.72 0.88
N ALA A 44 8.50 -10.62 1.54
CA ALA A 44 8.41 -10.73 3.01
C ALA A 44 8.88 -12.11 3.50
N LEU A 45 8.47 -13.19 2.82
CA LEU A 45 8.91 -14.55 3.13
C LEU A 45 10.41 -14.74 2.90
N TRP A 46 10.98 -14.16 1.84
CA TRP A 46 12.42 -14.19 1.60
C TRP A 46 13.19 -13.47 2.70
N LYS A 47 12.76 -12.27 3.11
CA LYS A 47 13.37 -11.53 4.24
C LYS A 47 13.26 -12.32 5.53
N LEU A 48 12.12 -12.94 5.81
CA LEU A 48 11.89 -13.75 7.00
C LEU A 48 12.84 -14.96 7.03
N ARG A 49 12.93 -15.71 5.92
CA ARG A 49 13.87 -16.84 5.77
C ARG A 49 15.33 -16.42 5.89
N ALA A 50 15.66 -15.22 5.42
CA ALA A 50 17.02 -14.69 5.56
C ALA A 50 17.38 -14.38 7.03
N GLY A 51 16.40 -14.22 7.94
CA GLY A 51 16.63 -13.92 9.35
C GLY A 51 16.24 -12.50 9.78
N ALA A 52 15.39 -11.82 9.01
CA ALA A 52 14.78 -10.56 9.45
C ALA A 52 13.74 -10.78 10.56
N SER A 53 13.57 -9.80 11.43
CA SER A 53 12.57 -9.84 12.50
C SER A 53 11.15 -9.76 11.93
N ALA A 54 10.32 -10.77 12.18
CA ALA A 54 8.90 -10.78 11.82
C ALA A 54 8.16 -9.55 12.37
N ARG A 55 8.45 -9.14 13.62
CA ARG A 55 7.87 -7.96 14.26
C ARG A 55 8.14 -6.66 13.48
N ARG A 56 9.31 -6.56 12.83
CA ARG A 56 9.67 -5.39 11.99
C ARG A 56 9.12 -5.48 10.57
N LEU A 57 8.95 -6.68 10.03
CA LEU A 57 8.43 -6.89 8.67
C LEU A 57 6.91 -6.72 8.58
N LEU A 58 6.19 -7.18 9.60
CA LEU A 58 4.74 -7.34 9.55
C LEU A 58 3.99 -6.04 9.22
N PRO A 59 4.25 -4.88 9.88
CA PRO A 59 3.50 -3.66 9.61
C PRO A 59 3.68 -3.14 8.18
N ALA A 60 4.93 -3.13 7.68
CA ALA A 60 5.24 -2.70 6.32
C ALA A 60 4.66 -3.65 5.27
N THR A 61 4.67 -4.96 5.55
CA THR A 61 4.07 -5.98 4.67
C THR A 61 2.56 -5.80 4.58
N MET A 62 1.88 -5.63 5.72
CA MET A 62 0.44 -5.40 5.75
C MET A 62 0.06 -4.10 5.04
N LEU A 63 0.80 -3.00 5.26
CA LEU A 63 0.56 -1.73 4.57
C LEU A 63 0.73 -1.87 3.05
N ALA A 64 1.78 -2.54 2.58
CA ALA A 64 2.01 -2.78 1.17
C ALA A 64 0.88 -3.61 0.53
N LEU A 65 0.43 -4.68 1.21
CA LEU A 65 -0.67 -5.51 0.72
C LEU A 65 -1.97 -4.72 0.62
N VAL A 66 -2.34 -3.98 1.66
CA VAL A 66 -3.54 -3.14 1.66
C VAL A 66 -3.45 -2.07 0.55
N ALA A 67 -2.30 -1.40 0.41
CA ALA A 67 -2.12 -0.40 -0.63
C ALA A 67 -2.21 -0.98 -2.06
N ILE A 68 -1.72 -2.21 -2.29
CA ILE A 68 -1.89 -2.90 -3.59
C ILE A 68 -3.35 -3.22 -3.87
N LEU A 69 -4.06 -3.77 -2.89
CA LEU A 69 -5.48 -4.07 -3.02
C LEU A 69 -6.28 -2.81 -3.36
N ILE A 70 -5.95 -1.68 -2.72
CA ILE A 70 -6.63 -0.40 -2.95
C ILE A 70 -6.26 0.18 -4.31
N ALA A 71 -4.97 0.24 -4.66
CA ALA A 71 -4.50 0.79 -5.94
C ALA A 71 -5.04 0.03 -7.15
N CYS A 72 -5.29 -1.28 -7.00
CA CYS A 72 -5.80 -2.13 -8.07
C CYS A 72 -7.32 -2.35 -8.01
N SER A 73 -8.01 -1.78 -7.03
CA SER A 73 -9.46 -1.89 -6.92
C SER A 73 -10.15 -1.02 -7.96
N LYS A 74 -11.10 -1.61 -8.68
CA LYS A 74 -11.96 -0.89 -9.64
C LYS A 74 -13.00 -0.03 -8.94
N VAL A 75 -13.35 -0.41 -7.71
CA VAL A 75 -14.30 0.33 -6.86
C VAL A 75 -13.49 1.27 -5.99
N GLY A 76 -13.60 2.57 -6.24
CA GLY A 76 -12.84 3.59 -5.51
C GLY A 76 -13.47 4.02 -4.19
N SER A 77 -14.10 3.10 -3.43
CA SER A 77 -14.85 3.52 -2.24
C SER A 77 -13.95 4.17 -1.19
N PRO A 78 -14.34 5.33 -0.62
CA PRO A 78 -13.62 5.99 0.47
C PRO A 78 -13.31 5.07 1.66
N GLN A 79 -14.21 4.11 1.95
CA GLN A 79 -14.07 3.19 3.09
C GLN A 79 -12.83 2.30 3.03
N PHE A 80 -12.28 2.04 1.85
CA PHE A 80 -11.08 1.21 1.72
C PHE A 80 -9.84 1.85 2.34
N GLN A 81 -9.76 3.19 2.37
CA GLN A 81 -8.60 3.85 2.97
C GLN A 81 -8.47 3.59 4.45
N VAL A 82 -9.59 3.40 5.15
CA VAL A 82 -9.61 3.07 6.57
C VAL A 82 -8.82 1.78 6.88
N TRP A 83 -8.69 0.86 5.91
CA TRP A 83 -7.94 -0.38 6.10
C TRP A 83 -6.44 -0.15 6.31
N MET A 84 -5.90 1.01 5.90
CA MET A 84 -4.50 1.38 6.17
C MET A 84 -4.24 1.75 7.64
N LEU A 85 -5.30 2.00 8.43
CA LEU A 85 -5.15 2.36 9.84
C LEU A 85 -4.57 1.21 10.67
N ALA A 86 -5.05 -0.02 10.45
CA ALA A 86 -4.59 -1.20 11.18
C ALA A 86 -3.07 -1.44 11.05
N PRO A 87 -2.47 -1.50 9.84
CA PRO A 87 -1.03 -1.65 9.71
C PRO A 87 -0.26 -0.43 10.24
N LEU A 88 -0.82 0.78 10.17
CA LEU A 88 -0.17 1.97 10.70
C LEU A 88 -0.07 1.92 12.23
N VAL A 89 -1.16 1.57 12.92
CA VAL A 89 -1.18 1.36 14.38
C VAL A 89 -0.20 0.26 14.77
N LEU A 90 -0.17 -0.84 14.03
CA LEU A 90 0.78 -1.92 14.26
C LEU A 90 2.24 -1.45 14.10
N TRP A 91 2.50 -0.60 13.11
CA TRP A 91 3.83 -0.03 12.89
C TRP A 91 4.23 0.88 14.05
N CYS A 92 3.33 1.73 14.56
CA CYS A 92 3.57 2.53 15.75
C CYS A 92 3.98 1.65 16.95
N LEU A 93 3.29 0.53 17.18
CA LEU A 93 3.53 -0.38 18.32
C LEU A 93 4.82 -1.22 18.18
N PHE A 94 5.22 -1.57 16.95
CA PHE A 94 6.30 -2.52 16.72
C PHE A 94 7.62 -1.89 16.26
N ASP A 95 7.56 -0.74 15.57
CA ASP A 95 8.73 -0.03 15.04
C ASP A 95 8.44 1.49 14.91
N GLY A 96 7.89 2.09 15.98
CA GLY A 96 7.43 3.48 16.03
C GLY A 96 8.40 4.53 15.48
N PRO A 97 9.71 4.48 15.75
CA PRO A 97 10.67 5.45 15.17
C PRO A 97 10.69 5.49 13.63
N ARG A 98 10.17 4.47 12.95
CA ARG A 98 10.15 4.37 11.48
C ARG A 98 8.78 4.62 10.85
N VAL A 99 7.75 4.86 11.66
CA VAL A 99 6.38 5.06 11.16
C VAL A 99 6.13 6.46 10.59
N GLY A 100 7.00 7.44 10.88
CA GLY A 100 6.74 8.86 10.59
C GLY A 100 6.33 9.15 9.14
N ILE A 101 7.15 8.77 8.16
CA ILE A 101 6.83 9.00 6.74
C ILE A 101 5.55 8.24 6.32
N PRO A 102 5.41 6.92 6.56
CA PRO A 102 4.16 6.21 6.30
C PRO A 102 2.92 6.88 6.92
N ALA A 103 3.01 7.34 8.17
CA ALA A 103 1.90 7.99 8.87
C ALA A 103 1.48 9.29 8.19
N ILE A 104 2.44 10.15 7.84
CA ILE A 104 2.15 11.41 7.15
C ILE A 104 1.46 11.15 5.81
N LEU A 105 1.95 10.17 5.05
CA LEU A 105 1.36 9.83 3.74
C LEU A 105 -0.06 9.28 3.88
N VAL A 106 -0.31 8.38 4.84
CA VAL A 106 -1.66 7.84 5.11
C VAL A 106 -2.61 8.94 5.59
N LEU A 107 -2.15 9.84 6.46
CA LEU A 107 -2.97 10.98 6.91
C LEU A 107 -3.28 11.96 5.76
N ALA A 108 -2.32 12.21 4.87
CA ALA A 108 -2.56 13.01 3.67
C ALA A 108 -3.55 12.32 2.72
N ASP A 109 -3.49 11.00 2.58
CA ASP A 109 -4.46 10.22 1.81
C ASP A 109 -5.87 10.33 2.40
N TYR A 110 -6.00 10.31 3.73
CA TYR A 110 -7.28 10.51 4.41
C TYR A 110 -7.82 11.93 4.20
N ALA A 111 -6.96 12.95 4.26
CA ALA A 111 -7.35 14.33 4.00
C ALA A 111 -7.84 14.52 2.56
N LEU A 112 -7.13 13.96 1.57
CA LEU A 112 -7.57 13.97 0.17
C LEU A 112 -8.88 13.21 -0.03
N THR A 113 -9.04 12.07 0.65
CA THR A 113 -10.27 11.28 0.59
C THR A 113 -11.46 12.08 1.16
N GLN A 114 -11.27 12.79 2.27
CA GLN A 114 -12.29 13.67 2.85
C GLN A 114 -12.61 14.90 1.96
N ALA A 115 -11.60 15.42 1.26
CA ALA A 115 -11.78 16.52 0.31
C ALA A 115 -12.61 16.07 -0.90
N VAL A 116 -12.44 14.83 -1.39
CA VAL A 116 -13.25 14.29 -2.48
C VAL A 116 -14.64 13.88 -2.00
N TYR A 117 -14.72 13.16 -0.88
CA TYR A 117 -15.97 12.67 -0.30
C TYR A 117 -16.08 13.07 1.18
N PRO A 118 -17.16 13.75 1.61
CA PRO A 118 -18.35 14.10 0.84
C PRO A 118 -18.26 15.45 0.11
N VAL A 119 -17.16 16.21 0.23
CA VAL A 119 -17.16 17.66 -0.06
C VAL A 119 -17.35 18.01 -1.54
N VAL A 120 -16.60 17.41 -2.47
CA VAL A 120 -16.70 17.72 -3.92
C VAL A 120 -17.22 16.55 -4.77
N TYR A 121 -17.93 15.61 -4.15
CA TYR A 121 -18.37 14.38 -4.83
C TYR A 121 -19.38 14.66 -5.95
N ASP A 122 -20.29 15.62 -5.77
CA ASP A 122 -21.26 15.98 -6.81
C ASP A 122 -20.56 16.57 -8.05
N GLN A 123 -19.51 17.37 -7.86
CA GLN A 123 -18.67 17.91 -8.95
C GLN A 123 -17.89 16.79 -9.66
N LEU A 124 -17.50 15.74 -8.93
CA LEU A 124 -16.88 14.55 -9.52
C LEU A 124 -17.84 13.82 -10.46
N LEU A 125 -19.12 13.71 -10.09
CA LEU A 125 -20.16 13.13 -10.95
C LEU A 125 -20.43 14.00 -12.18
N ALA A 126 -20.25 15.32 -12.06
CA ALA A 126 -20.28 16.27 -13.18
C ALA A 126 -18.99 16.27 -14.04
N ALA A 127 -18.01 15.42 -13.72
CA ALA A 127 -16.71 15.32 -14.40
C ALA A 127 -15.88 16.62 -14.38
N GLU A 128 -15.97 17.40 -13.31
CA GLU A 128 -15.17 18.61 -13.15
C GLU A 128 -13.67 18.31 -12.92
N ALA A 129 -12.81 19.22 -13.40
CA ALA A 129 -11.36 19.01 -13.39
C ALA A 129 -10.75 18.91 -11.98
N LEU A 130 -11.25 19.70 -11.02
CA LEU A 130 -10.69 19.74 -9.67
C LEU A 130 -10.91 18.42 -8.89
N PRO A 131 -12.13 17.86 -8.78
CA PRO A 131 -12.34 16.56 -8.15
C PRO A 131 -11.57 15.43 -8.82
N ILE A 132 -11.46 15.44 -10.15
CA ILE A 132 -10.67 14.46 -10.91
C ILE A 132 -9.18 14.58 -10.53
N ALA A 133 -8.66 15.80 -10.42
CA ALA A 133 -7.27 16.04 -10.01
C ALA A 133 -7.02 15.58 -8.57
N LEU A 134 -7.93 15.87 -7.63
CA LEU A 134 -7.84 15.40 -6.24
C LEU A 134 -7.86 13.88 -6.14
N LEU A 135 -8.79 13.23 -6.84
CA LEU A 135 -8.89 11.77 -6.88
C LEU A 135 -7.64 11.14 -7.51
N SER A 136 -7.11 11.75 -8.57
CA SER A 136 -5.87 11.30 -9.22
C SER A 136 -4.67 11.44 -8.28
N ALA A 137 -4.55 12.58 -7.58
CA ALA A 137 -3.51 12.80 -6.58
C ALA A 137 -3.58 11.78 -5.44
N ARG A 138 -4.80 11.49 -4.94
CA ARG A 138 -5.06 10.46 -3.94
C ARG A 138 -4.62 9.08 -4.43
N ASN A 139 -4.97 8.69 -5.66
CA ASN A 139 -4.57 7.39 -6.21
C ASN A 139 -3.05 7.27 -6.41
N ILE A 140 -2.39 8.35 -6.87
CA ILE A 140 -0.93 8.41 -6.93
C ILE A 140 -0.32 8.25 -5.53
N LEU A 141 -0.91 8.90 -4.52
CA LEU A 141 -0.44 8.82 -3.15
C LEU A 141 -0.54 7.39 -2.59
N VAL A 142 -1.59 6.64 -2.89
CA VAL A 142 -1.69 5.20 -2.54
C VAL A 142 -0.52 4.41 -3.15
N VAL A 143 -0.16 4.67 -4.41
CA VAL A 143 1.00 4.02 -5.06
C VAL A 143 2.30 4.42 -4.37
N VAL A 144 2.47 5.69 -3.99
CA VAL A 144 3.63 6.16 -3.21
C VAL A 144 3.71 5.46 -1.85
N ILE A 145 2.59 5.33 -1.13
CA ILE A 145 2.50 4.58 0.14
C ILE A 145 2.94 3.13 -0.06
N CYS A 146 2.47 2.47 -1.13
CA CYS A 146 2.87 1.12 -1.49
C CYS A 146 4.39 1.00 -1.69
N VAL A 147 4.99 1.90 -2.48
CA VAL A 147 6.44 1.92 -2.73
C VAL A 147 7.23 2.15 -1.44
N ILE A 148 6.78 3.05 -0.57
CA ILE A 148 7.42 3.32 0.73
C ILE A 148 7.34 2.09 1.64
N ALA A 149 6.18 1.42 1.68
CA ALA A 149 6.01 0.19 2.45
C ALA A 149 6.92 -0.94 1.94
N ILE A 150 6.97 -1.17 0.63
CA ILE A 150 7.89 -2.15 0.00
C ILE A 150 9.34 -1.82 0.32
N ARG A 151 9.74 -0.54 0.22
CA ARG A 151 11.09 -0.09 0.56
C ARG A 151 11.43 -0.36 2.02
N ALA A 152 10.47 -0.24 2.95
CA ALA A 152 10.68 -0.59 4.35
C ALA A 152 10.89 -2.11 4.55
N ILE A 153 10.18 -2.96 3.80
CA ILE A 153 10.41 -4.41 3.78
C ILE A 153 11.85 -4.72 3.31
N VAL A 154 12.25 -4.16 2.17
CA VAL A 154 13.60 -4.36 1.59
C VAL A 154 14.69 -3.92 2.58
N ARG A 155 14.51 -2.77 3.22
CA ARG A 155 15.47 -2.18 4.17
C ARG A 155 15.47 -2.82 5.56
N THR A 156 14.57 -3.76 5.84
CA THR A 156 14.56 -4.43 7.15
C THR A 156 15.85 -5.24 7.32
N PRO A 157 16.67 -4.98 8.37
CA PRO A 157 17.91 -5.70 8.57
C PRO A 157 17.69 -7.19 8.78
N VAL A 158 18.60 -7.98 8.23
CA VAL A 158 18.64 -9.44 8.39
C VAL A 158 19.76 -9.76 9.37
N ARG A 159 19.50 -10.57 10.41
CA ARG A 159 20.58 -11.07 11.26
C ARG A 159 21.46 -12.00 10.44
N ARG A 160 22.72 -11.61 10.19
CA ARG A 160 23.73 -12.59 9.79
C ARG A 160 24.00 -13.48 11.01
N PRO A 161 24.08 -14.80 10.87
CA PRO A 161 24.65 -15.64 11.90
C PRO A 161 26.02 -15.03 12.22
N SER A 162 26.22 -14.60 13.47
CA SER A 162 27.57 -14.35 13.95
C SER A 162 28.30 -15.66 13.74
N SER A 163 29.23 -15.70 12.77
CA SER A 163 30.26 -16.72 12.73
C SER A 163 30.78 -16.75 14.16
N LEU A 164 30.52 -17.85 14.86
CA LEU A 164 30.99 -18.09 16.21
C LEU A 164 32.40 -17.54 16.25
N ALA A 165 32.61 -16.44 16.96
CA ALA A 165 33.91 -16.15 17.50
C ALA A 165 34.18 -17.40 18.33
N VAL A 166 34.93 -18.33 17.70
CA VAL A 166 35.39 -19.57 18.28
C VAL A 166 35.99 -19.13 19.60
N ALA A 167 35.25 -19.37 20.68
CA ALA A 167 35.78 -19.26 22.01
C ALA A 167 36.85 -20.34 22.06
N LEU A 168 38.09 -19.97 21.75
CA LEU A 168 39.24 -20.81 22.00
C LEU A 168 39.27 -21.00 23.52
N PRO A 169 39.10 -22.23 24.02
CA PRO A 169 39.40 -22.51 25.40
C PRO A 169 40.91 -22.69 25.49
N GLU A 170 41.61 -21.68 25.99
CA GLU A 170 42.95 -21.89 26.58
C GLU A 170 42.86 -21.52 28.06
N THR A 171 42.38 -22.45 28.88
CA THR A 171 43.23 -23.36 29.67
C THR A 171 44.20 -22.62 30.58
N ARG A 172 43.72 -22.41 31.81
CA ARG A 172 44.47 -22.44 33.07
C ARG A 172 45.87 -23.09 32.94
N ARG A 173 46.93 -22.30 33.13
CA ARG A 173 48.25 -22.71 33.66
C ARG A 173 48.64 -21.61 34.67
N SER A 174 48.41 -21.87 35.96
CA SER A 174 49.40 -22.30 36.96
C SER A 174 50.38 -21.18 37.31
#